data_AF-A0A354SG56-F1
#
_entry.id   AF-A0A354SG56-F1
#
_cell.length_a   1.000
_cell.length_b   1.000
_cell.length_c   1.000
_cell.angle_alpha   90.00
_cell.angle_beta   90.00
_cell.angle_gamma   90.00
#
_symmetry.space_group_name_H-M   'P 1'
#
loop_
_entity.id
_entity.type
_entity.pdbx_description
1 polymer ?
#
loop_
_entity_poly.entity_id
_entity_poly.type
_entity_poly.pdbx_seq_one_letter_code
_entity_poly.pdbx_strand_id
1 'polypeptide(L)'
;MRKIFFGLLFVQSQRYKEDFLKIRKQNGLSVDGYQDYAYTMESLEIECSADRQRSLETADYDVNDRKISESFPISGWRHLSEDSIAASIAAPLCRQHAVSNTWWWDYPEHQNHDED
;
A
#
# COMPACT_ATOMS: atom_id res chain seq x y z
N MET A 1 3.11 5.08 -20.76
CA MET A 1 3.33 4.38 -19.48
C MET A 1 1.98 4.17 -18.82
N ARG A 2 1.72 2.99 -18.27
CA ARG A 2 0.42 2.65 -17.63
C ARG A 2 0.68 2.38 -16.14
N LYS A 3 -0.01 3.12 -15.28
CA LYS A 3 0.16 3.15 -13.82
C LYS A 3 -1.15 2.76 -13.16
N ILE A 4 -1.13 1.82 -12.22
CA ILE A 4 -2.32 1.25 -11.56
C ILE A 4 -2.20 1.49 -10.05
N PHE A 5 -3.20 2.11 -9.44
CA PHE A 5 -3.21 2.42 -8.01
C PHE A 5 -4.05 1.40 -7.25
N PHE A 6 -3.56 0.86 -6.13
CA PHE A 6 -4.24 -0.20 -5.37
C PHE A 6 -4.03 -0.02 -3.87
N GLY A 7 -5.10 0.10 -3.09
CA GLY A 7 -5.04 -0.01 -1.63
C GLY A 7 -5.39 -1.43 -1.21
N LEU A 8 -4.45 -2.28 -0.77
CA LEU A 8 -4.76 -3.55 -0.08
C LEU A 8 -3.52 -4.30 0.45
N LEU A 9 -3.46 -4.48 1.77
CA LEU A 9 -2.88 -5.68 2.38
C LEU A 9 -3.68 -6.01 3.66
N PHE A 10 -4.20 -7.23 3.75
CA PHE A 10 -4.92 -7.72 4.94
C PHE A 10 -4.19 -8.97 5.44
N VAL A 11 -3.47 -8.86 6.55
CA VAL A 11 -2.86 -10.01 7.23
C VAL A 11 -3.31 -9.99 8.69
N GLN A 12 -4.51 -10.52 8.91
CA GLN A 12 -5.08 -10.66 10.25
C GLN A 12 -4.51 -11.92 10.91
N SER A 13 -3.29 -11.83 11.44
CA SER A 13 -2.60 -12.93 12.13
C SER A 13 -1.94 -12.44 13.40
N GLN A 14 -2.16 -13.16 14.52
CA GLN A 14 -1.52 -12.86 15.80
C GLN A 14 0.01 -12.80 15.69
N ARG A 15 0.60 -13.70 14.88
CA ARG A 15 2.05 -13.71 14.60
C ARG A 15 2.49 -12.45 13.87
N TYR A 16 1.70 -12.00 12.90
CA TYR A 16 2.01 -10.80 12.13
C TYR A 16 1.98 -9.55 13.02
N LYS A 17 0.99 -9.45 13.92
CA LYS A 17 0.93 -8.40 14.95
C LYS A 17 2.18 -8.42 15.83
N GLU A 18 2.55 -9.58 16.36
CA GLU A 18 3.74 -9.72 17.23
C GLU A 18 5.03 -9.31 16.50
N ASP A 19 5.20 -9.76 15.26
CA ASP A 19 6.36 -9.41 14.42
C ASP A 19 6.38 -7.92 14.09
N PHE A 20 5.23 -7.32 13.75
CA PHE A 20 5.11 -5.90 13.47
C PHE A 20 5.45 -5.04 14.69
N LEU A 21 4.90 -5.36 15.86
CA LEU A 21 5.21 -4.67 17.11
C LEU A 21 6.68 -4.78 17.48
N LYS A 22 7.30 -5.95 17.25
CA LYS A 22 8.73 -6.17 17.45
C LYS A 22 9.56 -5.28 16.53
N ILE A 23 9.21 -5.20 15.24
CA ILE A 23 9.89 -4.35 14.26
C ILE A 23 9.75 -2.87 14.62
N ARG A 24 8.56 -2.40 15.01
CA ARG A 24 8.38 -1.00 15.48
C ARG A 24 9.30 -0.67 16.64
N LYS A 25 9.31 -1.53 17.67
CA LYS A 25 10.17 -1.36 18.85
C LYS A 25 11.66 -1.35 18.50
N GLN A 26 12.09 -2.22 17.59
CA GLN A 26 13.48 -2.26 17.10
C GLN A 26 13.89 -0.99 16.35
N ASN A 27 12.94 -0.34 15.67
CA ASN A 27 13.15 0.93 14.96
C ASN A 27 12.93 2.17 15.86
N GLY A 28 12.75 1.99 17.17
CA GLY A 28 12.50 3.11 18.09
C GLY A 28 11.14 3.79 17.94
N LEU A 29 10.20 3.14 17.24
CA LEU A 29 8.83 3.63 17.08
C LEU A 29 7.99 3.26 18.30
N SER A 30 7.13 4.18 18.74
CA SER A 30 6.20 3.90 19.85
C SER A 30 5.25 2.76 19.48
N VAL A 31 5.00 1.88 20.45
CA VAL A 31 3.99 0.81 20.37
C VAL A 31 2.70 1.18 21.09
N ASP A 32 2.65 2.36 21.72
CA ASP A 32 1.44 2.86 22.36
C ASP A 32 0.38 3.15 21.29
N GLY A 33 -0.84 2.65 21.50
CA GLY A 33 -1.93 2.71 20.53
C GLY A 33 -2.00 1.50 19.59
N TYR A 34 -1.00 0.61 19.59
CA TYR A 34 -0.96 -0.59 18.75
C TYR A 34 -1.34 -1.87 19.52
N GLN A 35 -1.86 -1.76 20.74
CA GLN A 35 -2.30 -2.90 21.55
C GLN A 35 -3.34 -3.74 20.82
N ASP A 36 -4.18 -3.11 20.00
CA ASP A 36 -5.26 -3.74 19.23
C ASP A 36 -5.01 -3.72 17.72
N TYR A 37 -3.76 -3.57 17.28
CA TYR A 37 -3.39 -3.62 15.86
C TYR A 37 -3.92 -4.90 15.19
N ALA A 38 -4.53 -4.74 14.01
CA ALA A 38 -5.10 -5.82 13.23
C ALA A 38 -4.49 -5.95 11.82
N TYR A 39 -4.35 -4.84 11.10
CA TYR A 39 -3.83 -4.84 9.73
C TYR A 39 -3.27 -3.48 9.31
N THR A 40 -2.48 -3.48 8.23
CA THR A 40 -1.99 -2.28 7.55
C THR A 40 -2.51 -2.28 6.12
N MET A 41 -3.29 -1.27 5.76
CA MET A 41 -3.62 -1.00 4.36
C MET A 41 -2.46 -0.27 3.70
N GLU A 42 -2.03 -0.74 2.53
CA GLU A 42 -1.01 -0.10 1.71
C GLU A 42 -1.60 0.28 0.35
N SER A 43 -1.45 1.54 -0.03
CA SER A 43 -1.71 2.07 -1.37
C SER A 43 -0.43 1.98 -2.22
N LEU A 44 -0.50 1.22 -3.29
CA LEU A 44 0.58 0.92 -4.23
C LEU A 44 0.28 1.53 -5.60
N GLU A 45 1.31 1.99 -6.30
CA GLU A 45 1.28 2.25 -7.73
C GLU A 45 2.07 1.17 -8.46
N ILE A 46 1.49 0.59 -9.52
CA ILE A 46 2.09 -0.47 -10.34
C ILE A 46 2.24 0.01 -11.78
N GLU A 47 3.46 -0.09 -12.31
CA GLU A 47 3.77 0.16 -13.71
C GLU A 47 3.90 -1.17 -14.48
N CYS A 48 2.83 -1.58 -15.17
CA CYS A 48 2.77 -2.84 -15.91
C CYS A 48 3.75 -2.92 -17.09
N SER A 49 4.20 -1.80 -17.66
CA SER A 49 5.14 -1.81 -18.79
C SER A 49 6.57 -2.12 -18.39
N ALA A 50 6.90 -1.91 -17.11
CA ALA A 50 8.25 -2.07 -16.59
C ALA A 50 8.32 -3.08 -15.44
N ASP A 51 7.20 -3.73 -15.10
CA ASP A 51 7.03 -4.62 -13.94
C ASP A 51 7.58 -3.98 -12.66
N ARG A 52 7.16 -2.74 -12.39
CA ARG A 52 7.58 -1.98 -11.20
C ARG A 52 6.39 -1.61 -10.34
N GLN A 53 6.68 -1.36 -9.07
CA GLN A 53 5.72 -0.82 -8.12
C GLN A 53 6.36 0.22 -7.19
N ARG A 54 5.55 1.05 -6.54
CA ARG A 54 5.96 1.88 -5.41
C ARG A 54 4.81 2.00 -4.41
N SER A 55 5.14 2.19 -3.14
CA SER A 55 4.18 2.55 -2.09
C SER A 55 3.92 4.05 -2.12
N LEU A 56 2.69 4.46 -1.81
CA LEU A 56 2.26 5.85 -1.77
C LEU A 56 1.80 6.23 -0.37
N GLU A 57 1.03 5.34 0.24
CA GLU A 57 0.40 5.54 1.53
C GLU A 57 0.32 4.20 2.26
N THR A 58 0.47 4.24 3.57
CA THR A 58 0.21 3.13 4.47
C THR A 58 -0.64 3.62 5.63
N ALA A 59 -1.66 2.88 6.00
CA ALA A 59 -2.51 3.17 7.16
C ALA A 59 -2.69 1.91 8.02
N ASP A 60 -2.48 2.05 9.32
CA ASP A 60 -2.62 0.98 10.30
C ASP A 60 -3.99 1.05 10.96
N TYR A 61 -4.65 -0.09 11.15
CA TYR A 61 -5.98 -0.20 11.73
C TYR A 61 -6.02 -1.18 12.90
N ASP A 62 -6.91 -0.91 13.85
CA ASP A 62 -7.21 -1.80 14.97
C ASP A 62 -8.25 -2.88 14.60
N VAL A 63 -8.53 -3.81 15.53
CA VAL A 63 -9.53 -4.88 15.35
C VAL A 63 -10.96 -4.39 15.18
N ASN A 64 -11.23 -3.10 15.41
CA ASN A 64 -12.54 -2.45 15.26
C ASN A 64 -12.57 -1.53 14.03
N ASP A 65 -11.63 -1.69 13.09
CA ASP A 65 -11.48 -0.88 11.87
C ASP A 65 -11.21 0.62 12.14
N ARG A 66 -10.66 0.95 13.31
CA ARG A 66 -10.25 2.32 13.63
C ARG A 66 -8.82 2.56 13.18
N LYS A 67 -8.61 3.66 12.44
CA LYS A 67 -7.29 4.10 12.01
C LYS A 67 -6.43 4.45 13.24
N ILE A 68 -5.32 3.75 13.41
CA ILE A 68 -4.31 3.97 14.45
C ILE A 68 -3.32 5.03 13.96
N SER A 69 -2.87 4.90 12.73
CA SER A 69 -1.93 5.85 12.11
C SER A 69 -2.04 5.82 10.59
N GLU A 70 -1.57 6.88 9.98
CA GLU A 70 -1.31 6.95 8.54
C GLU A 70 0.09 7.50 8.29
N SER A 71 0.67 7.10 7.17
CA SER A 71 1.94 7.57 6.68
C SER A 71 1.86 7.65 5.17
N PHE A 72 2.54 8.63 4.59
CA PHE A 72 2.61 8.85 3.14
C PHE A 72 4.04 8.62 2.64
N PRO A 73 4.62 7.41 2.84
CA PRO A 73 5.97 7.15 2.39
C PRO A 73 5.90 6.91 0.87
N ILE A 74 6.03 7.97 0.07
CA ILE A 74 6.23 7.80 -1.36
C ILE A 74 7.56 7.08 -1.55
N SER A 75 7.49 5.76 -1.78
CA SER A 75 8.68 4.94 -1.92
C SER A 75 9.28 5.13 -3.31
N GLY A 76 10.58 4.82 -3.43
CA GLY A 76 11.18 4.63 -4.75
C GLY A 76 10.49 3.49 -5.51
N TRP A 77 10.57 3.54 -6.84
CA TRP A 77 10.16 2.43 -7.70
C TRP A 77 11.02 1.20 -7.43
N ARG A 78 10.38 0.07 -7.16
CA ARG A 78 10.98 -1.25 -6.97
C ARG A 78 10.41 -2.24 -7.96
N HIS A 79 11.17 -3.27 -8.31
CA HIS A 79 10.65 -4.34 -9.19
C HIS A 79 9.55 -5.14 -8.48
N LEU A 80 8.56 -5.59 -9.24
CA LEU A 80 7.56 -6.54 -8.77
C LEU A 80 8.23 -7.90 -8.56
N SER A 81 8.42 -8.29 -7.30
CA SER A 81 8.88 -9.64 -6.96
C SER A 81 7.75 -10.63 -7.20
N GLU A 82 8.00 -11.72 -7.93
CA GLU A 82 6.99 -12.75 -8.26
C GLU A 82 6.32 -13.33 -7.00
N ASP A 83 7.06 -13.41 -5.90
CA ASP A 83 6.57 -13.94 -4.62
C ASP A 83 5.79 -12.91 -3.78
N SER A 84 5.62 -11.68 -4.29
CA SER A 84 4.90 -10.64 -3.57
C SER A 84 3.38 -10.69 -3.79
N ILE A 85 2.63 -10.27 -2.76
CA ILE A 85 1.17 -10.05 -2.88
C ILE A 85 0.88 -9.07 -4.03
N ALA A 86 1.72 -8.06 -4.20
CA ALA A 86 1.60 -7.10 -5.29
C ALA A 86 1.71 -7.74 -6.67
N ALA A 87 2.58 -8.75 -6.87
CA ALA A 87 2.66 -9.48 -8.14
C ALA A 87 1.41 -10.34 -8.40
N SER A 88 0.84 -10.96 -7.37
CA SER A 88 -0.41 -11.72 -7.47
C SER A 88 -1.60 -10.83 -7.88
N ILE A 89 -1.59 -9.56 -7.46
CA ILE A 89 -2.58 -8.55 -7.83
C ILE A 89 -2.27 -7.96 -9.21
N ALA A 90 -1.00 -7.67 -9.51
CA ALA A 90 -0.56 -7.11 -10.78
C ALA A 90 -0.86 -8.07 -11.95
N ALA A 91 -0.71 -9.38 -11.77
CA ALA A 91 -0.89 -10.36 -12.84
C ALA A 91 -2.27 -10.30 -13.52
N PRO A 92 -3.41 -10.38 -12.82
CA PRO A 92 -4.72 -10.22 -13.46
C PRO A 92 -4.96 -8.79 -13.96
N LEU A 93 -4.50 -7.76 -13.26
CA LEU A 93 -4.69 -6.36 -13.68
C LEU A 93 -3.97 -6.06 -14.98
N CYS A 94 -2.66 -6.30 -15.03
CA CYS A 94 -1.86 -6.06 -16.22
C CYS A 94 -2.33 -6.91 -17.41
N ARG A 95 -2.89 -8.12 -17.17
CA ARG A 95 -3.53 -8.95 -18.23
C ARG A 95 -4.87 -8.39 -18.71
N GLN A 96 -5.77 -7.98 -17.82
CA GLN A 96 -7.07 -7.41 -18.19
C GLN A 96 -6.93 -6.09 -18.95
N HIS A 97 -5.92 -5.29 -18.59
CA HIS A 97 -5.65 -4.01 -19.22
C HIS A 97 -4.79 -4.10 -20.48
N ALA A 98 -4.33 -5.29 -20.88
CA ALA A 98 -3.73 -5.48 -22.20
C ALA A 98 -4.73 -5.16 -23.34
N VAL A 99 -6.04 -5.21 -23.06
CA VAL A 99 -7.11 -5.07 -24.08
C VAL A 99 -8.04 -3.87 -23.85
N SER A 100 -8.11 -3.29 -22.64
CA SER A 100 -9.06 -2.21 -22.32
C SER A 100 -8.39 -0.85 -22.10
N ASN A 101 -8.92 0.17 -22.77
CA ASN A 101 -8.54 1.58 -22.65
C ASN A 101 -9.24 2.29 -21.47
N THR A 102 -9.72 1.56 -20.47
CA THR A 102 -10.50 2.15 -19.37
C THR A 102 -9.58 2.84 -18.36
N TRP A 103 -9.57 4.16 -18.48
CA TRP A 103 -9.04 5.20 -17.59
C TRP A 103 -9.68 5.16 -16.19
N TRP A 104 -8.89 5.35 -15.13
CA TRP A 104 -9.35 5.58 -13.75
C TRP A 104 -8.59 6.72 -13.05
N TRP A 105 -8.29 7.79 -13.78
CA TRP A 105 -7.54 8.96 -13.29
C TRP A 105 -8.24 9.78 -12.17
N ASP A 106 -9.19 9.22 -11.43
CA ASP A 106 -9.84 9.90 -10.30
C ASP A 106 -9.23 9.52 -8.94
N TYR A 107 -7.92 9.23 -8.91
CA TYR A 107 -7.17 9.49 -7.67
C TYR A 107 -6.82 10.97 -7.73
N PRO A 108 -7.26 11.82 -6.79
CA PRO A 108 -6.83 13.20 -6.77
C PRO A 108 -5.33 13.20 -6.44
N GLU A 109 -4.49 13.13 -7.47
CA GLU A 109 -3.17 13.72 -7.43
C GLU A 109 -3.39 15.12 -6.90
N HIS A 110 -2.86 15.37 -5.71
CA HIS A 110 -2.66 16.68 -5.10
C HIS A 110 -3.38 17.80 -5.86
N GLN A 111 -4.52 18.26 -5.33
CA GLN A 111 -4.93 19.61 -5.66
C GLN A 111 -3.73 20.49 -5.28
N ASN A 112 -2.95 20.85 -6.30
CA ASN A 112 -2.18 22.07 -6.33
C ASN A 112 -3.20 23.17 -6.04
N HIS A 113 -3.37 23.49 -4.77
CA HIS A 113 -3.74 24.83 -4.40
C HIS A 113 -2.45 25.64 -4.47
N ASP A 114 -2.06 25.97 -5.70
CA ASP A 114 -1.53 27.30 -5.95
C ASP A 114 -2.68 28.25 -5.59
N GLU A 115 -2.70 28.71 -4.34
CA GLU A 115 -3.51 29.85 -3.92
C GLU A 115 -2.55 31.01 -3.67
N ASP A 116 -2.56 31.90 -4.68
CA ASP A 116 -2.15 33.32 -4.75
C ASP A 116 -0.65 33.70 -4.75
#